data_AF-A0A673L107-F1
#
_entry.id   AF-A0A673L107-F1
#
_cell.length_a   1.000
_cell.length_b   1.000
_cell.length_c   1.000
_cell.angle_alpha   90.00
_cell.angle_beta   90.00
_cell.angle_gamma   90.00
#
_symmetry.space_group_name_H-M   'P 1'
#
loop_
_entity.id
_entity.type
_entity.pdbx_description
1 polymer ?
#
loop_
_entity_poly.entity_id
_entity_poly.type
_entity_poly.pdbx_seq_one_letter_code
_entity_poly.pdbx_strand_id
1 'polypeptide(L)'
;MKYLVRQYVISNAVYALNLNGLKNIQVALFRIEILKFLVFVFKPLPGLAPTYISHLLFSYLFLLLRDYDYFDMILRSGAKTDTKSKEKQKVTELFKTLKDEIKEFRREFQVFSKDTKEIGELRNDVKELKGTVGDLKMRIQQVEERVAEGEEKQQLSTQALRFFLQQNKLLRERTDYLENKSRQNNIRIYRIKGGSGGTDIVGFVERLLKEACGIAEHLTIVQGHRISATKIPNEKPQPRSIVVRFLTWNMKQRVLQAALGKREITYEGNRVYFDQDFTTKS
;
A
#
# COMPACT_ATOMS: atom_id res chain seq x y z
N MET A 1 -43.83 -11.68 -6.74
CA MET A 1 -44.84 -10.59 -6.79
C MET A 1 -45.32 -10.24 -8.21
N LYS A 2 -44.45 -10.02 -9.22
CA LYS A 2 -44.88 -9.69 -10.61
C LYS A 2 -45.85 -10.69 -11.26
N TYR A 3 -45.74 -11.98 -10.94
CA TYR A 3 -46.65 -13.03 -11.44
C TYR A 3 -48.03 -13.01 -10.76
N LEU A 4 -48.08 -12.69 -9.47
CA LEU A 4 -49.30 -12.66 -8.67
C LEU A 4 -50.18 -11.46 -9.01
N VAL A 5 -49.56 -10.29 -9.23
CA VAL A 5 -50.29 -9.09 -9.68
C VAL A 5 -50.89 -9.30 -11.08
N ARG A 6 -50.15 -9.96 -11.99
CA ARG A 6 -50.69 -10.34 -13.31
C ARG A 6 -51.86 -11.32 -13.23
N GLN A 7 -51.74 -12.37 -12.41
CA GLN A 7 -52.82 -13.33 -12.17
C GLN A 7 -54.05 -12.66 -11.56
N TYR A 8 -53.86 -11.75 -10.61
CA TYR A 8 -54.94 -11.04 -9.93
C TYR A 8 -55.72 -10.11 -10.87
N VAL A 9 -55.02 -9.36 -11.72
CA VAL A 9 -55.66 -8.48 -12.72
C VAL A 9 -56.40 -9.28 -13.79
N ILE A 10 -55.82 -10.40 -14.25
CA ILE A 10 -56.48 -11.29 -15.23
C ILE A 10 -57.69 -11.98 -14.61
N SER A 11 -57.58 -12.47 -13.38
CA SER A 11 -58.67 -13.13 -12.66
C SER A 11 -59.83 -12.17 -12.41
N ASN A 12 -59.57 -10.94 -11.97
CA ASN A 12 -60.60 -9.92 -11.79
C ASN A 12 -61.23 -9.44 -13.10
N ALA A 13 -60.47 -9.34 -14.19
CA ALA A 13 -61.00 -9.01 -15.51
C ALA A 13 -61.90 -10.14 -16.07
N VAL A 14 -61.53 -11.40 -15.84
CA VAL A 14 -62.35 -12.58 -16.20
C VAL A 14 -63.60 -12.68 -15.32
N TYR A 15 -63.50 -12.34 -14.03
CA TYR A 15 -64.65 -12.32 -13.12
C TYR A 15 -65.65 -11.21 -13.47
N ALA A 16 -65.17 -10.02 -13.86
CA ALA A 16 -66.00 -8.92 -14.33
C ALA A 16 -66.74 -9.24 -15.66
N LEU A 17 -66.16 -10.11 -16.50
CA LEU A 17 -66.77 -10.56 -17.76
C LEU A 17 -67.86 -11.63 -17.58
N ASN A 18 -67.87 -12.34 -16.45
CA ASN A 18 -68.76 -13.48 -16.18
C ASN A 18 -70.05 -13.09 -15.43
N LEU A 19 -70.12 -11.88 -14.88
CA LEU A 19 -71.15 -11.52 -13.89
C LEU A 19 -72.45 -10.91 -14.42
N ASN A 20 -72.70 -10.81 -15.73
CA ASN A 20 -74.02 -10.36 -16.19
C ASN A 20 -74.43 -10.96 -17.54
N GLY A 21 -75.45 -11.82 -17.50
CA GLY A 21 -76.22 -12.31 -18.65
C GLY A 21 -77.11 -11.22 -19.26
N LEU A 22 -76.51 -10.15 -19.77
CA LEU A 22 -77.23 -9.05 -20.43
C LEU A 22 -76.91 -9.02 -21.94
N LYS A 23 -77.90 -9.47 -22.72
CA LYS A 23 -77.98 -9.39 -24.18
C LYS A 23 -78.02 -7.92 -24.62
N ASN A 24 -76.91 -7.30 -25.02
CA ASN A 24 -76.95 -6.00 -25.70
C ASN A 24 -75.65 -5.64 -26.46
N ILE A 25 -75.83 -4.91 -27.58
CA ILE A 25 -74.81 -4.49 -28.56
C ILE A 25 -73.63 -3.72 -27.94
N GLN A 26 -73.85 -3.04 -26.83
CA GLN A 26 -72.82 -2.25 -26.14
C GLN A 26 -71.76 -3.12 -25.45
N VAL A 27 -72.11 -4.34 -25.03
CA VAL A 27 -71.19 -5.28 -24.35
C VAL A 27 -70.19 -5.88 -25.34
N ALA A 28 -70.59 -6.12 -26.59
CA ALA A 28 -69.67 -6.62 -27.61
C ALA A 28 -68.68 -5.56 -28.08
N LEU A 29 -69.11 -4.30 -28.23
CA LEU A 29 -68.21 -3.18 -28.50
C LEU A 29 -67.21 -2.97 -27.35
N PHE A 30 -67.65 -3.14 -26.10
CA PHE A 30 -66.79 -3.12 -24.92
C PHE A 30 -65.76 -4.26 -24.93
N ARG A 31 -66.17 -5.48 -25.30
CA ARG A 31 -65.28 -6.64 -25.43
C ARG A 31 -64.23 -6.44 -26.54
N ILE A 32 -64.61 -5.88 -27.69
CA ILE A 32 -63.71 -5.61 -28.81
C ILE A 32 -62.66 -4.54 -28.44
N GLU A 33 -63.05 -3.47 -27.76
CA GLU A 33 -62.09 -2.45 -27.33
C GLU A 33 -61.17 -2.92 -26.20
N ILE A 34 -61.64 -3.78 -25.28
CA ILE A 34 -60.77 -4.45 -24.29
C ILE A 34 -59.78 -5.39 -24.97
N LEU A 35 -60.16 -6.08 -26.06
CA LEU A 35 -59.25 -6.95 -26.81
C LEU A 35 -58.20 -6.15 -27.58
N LYS A 36 -58.57 -5.05 -28.23
CA LYS A 36 -57.62 -4.12 -28.86
C LYS A 36 -56.66 -3.53 -27.81
N PHE A 37 -57.18 -3.24 -26.61
CA PHE A 37 -56.40 -2.76 -25.48
C PHE A 37 -55.42 -3.82 -24.96
N LEU A 38 -55.83 -5.08 -24.81
CA LEU A 38 -54.94 -6.18 -24.40
C LEU A 38 -53.87 -6.46 -25.46
N VAL A 39 -54.21 -6.47 -26.75
CA VAL A 39 -53.22 -6.62 -27.84
C VAL A 39 -52.24 -5.44 -27.90
N PHE A 40 -52.68 -4.22 -27.59
CA PHE A 40 -51.83 -3.03 -27.52
C PHE A 40 -50.91 -3.03 -26.30
N VAL A 41 -51.42 -3.43 -25.13
CA VAL A 41 -50.67 -3.51 -23.85
C VAL A 41 -49.66 -4.67 -23.87
N PHE A 42 -49.96 -5.75 -24.58
CA PHE A 42 -49.13 -6.95 -24.69
C PHE A 42 -48.41 -7.09 -26.04
N LYS A 43 -48.19 -5.99 -26.78
CA LYS A 43 -47.25 -6.01 -27.92
C LYS A 43 -45.93 -6.63 -27.47
N PRO A 44 -45.36 -7.60 -28.21
CA PRO A 44 -44.18 -8.32 -27.75
C PRO A 44 -43.01 -7.34 -27.66
N LEU A 45 -42.56 -7.07 -26.44
CA LEU A 45 -41.27 -6.43 -26.20
C LEU A 45 -40.17 -7.40 -26.67
N PRO A 46 -39.18 -6.93 -27.45
CA PRO A 46 -38.15 -7.79 -27.99
C PRO A 46 -37.37 -8.46 -26.86
N GLY A 47 -37.34 -9.80 -26.84
CA GLY A 47 -36.53 -10.60 -25.91
C GLY A 47 -37.29 -11.50 -24.92
N LEU A 48 -38.62 -11.50 -24.88
CA LEU A 48 -39.38 -12.50 -24.11
C LEU A 48 -39.90 -13.62 -25.01
N ALA A 49 -39.47 -14.87 -24.74
CA ALA A 49 -39.98 -16.05 -25.42
C ALA A 49 -41.50 -16.21 -25.18
N PRO A 50 -42.28 -16.62 -26.21
CA PRO A 50 -43.73 -16.73 -26.12
C PRO A 50 -44.13 -17.99 -25.35
N THR A 51 -44.21 -17.91 -24.02
CA THR A 51 -44.66 -19.04 -23.19
C THR A 51 -46.07 -18.84 -22.66
N TYR A 52 -46.93 -19.85 -22.91
CA TYR A 52 -48.28 -20.13 -22.40
C TYR A 52 -49.38 -19.05 -22.53
N ILE A 53 -49.06 -17.78 -22.28
CA ILE A 53 -49.98 -16.63 -22.32
C ILE A 53 -50.43 -16.33 -23.76
N SER A 54 -49.55 -16.54 -24.74
CA SER A 54 -49.90 -16.39 -26.18
C SER A 54 -50.96 -17.40 -26.62
N HIS A 55 -50.86 -18.66 -26.20
CA HIS A 55 -51.82 -19.71 -26.54
C HIS A 55 -53.20 -19.49 -25.88
N LEU A 56 -53.24 -19.03 -24.62
CA LEU A 56 -54.51 -18.67 -23.97
C LEU A 56 -55.17 -17.44 -24.61
N LEU A 57 -54.38 -16.44 -25.00
CA LEU A 57 -54.91 -15.26 -25.70
C LEU A 57 -55.41 -15.60 -27.11
N PHE A 58 -54.75 -16.53 -27.80
CA PHE A 58 -55.13 -16.96 -29.14
C PHE A 58 -56.38 -17.87 -29.12
N SER A 59 -56.53 -18.76 -28.13
CA SER A 59 -57.74 -19.57 -27.98
C SER A 59 -58.96 -18.73 -27.58
N TYR A 60 -58.77 -17.70 -26.76
CA TYR A 60 -59.82 -16.75 -26.40
C TYR A 60 -60.24 -15.89 -27.61
N LEU A 61 -59.28 -15.47 -28.45
CA LEU A 61 -59.56 -14.75 -29.70
C LEU A 61 -60.36 -15.59 -30.72
N PHE A 62 -60.09 -16.90 -30.80
CA PHE A 62 -60.80 -17.83 -31.67
C PHE A 62 -62.26 -18.07 -31.23
N LEU A 63 -62.52 -18.14 -29.91
CA LEU A 63 -63.88 -18.24 -29.37
C LEU A 63 -64.69 -16.94 -29.60
N LEU A 64 -64.04 -15.78 -29.57
CA LEU A 64 -64.68 -14.48 -29.77
C LEU A 64 -65.02 -14.19 -31.24
N LEU A 65 -64.27 -14.73 -32.20
CA LEU A 65 -64.60 -14.62 -33.63
C LEU A 65 -65.87 -15.39 -34.00
N ARG A 66 -66.15 -16.50 -33.31
CA ARG A 66 -67.39 -17.28 -33.47
C ARG A 66 -68.64 -16.51 -33.02
N ASP A 67 -68.49 -15.57 -32.09
CA ASP A 67 -69.59 -14.70 -31.61
C ASP A 67 -69.86 -13.49 -32.53
N TYR A 68 -68.98 -13.20 -33.51
CA TYR A 68 -69.11 -12.08 -34.44
C TYR A 68 -70.22 -12.31 -35.47
N ASP A 69 -70.37 -13.54 -35.96
CA ASP A 69 -71.44 -13.93 -36.89
C ASP A 69 -72.84 -13.83 -36.25
N TYR A 70 -72.91 -14.05 -34.93
CA TYR A 70 -74.14 -13.90 -34.15
C TYR A 70 -74.55 -12.42 -33.98
N PHE A 71 -73.57 -11.51 -34.08
CA PHE A 71 -73.75 -10.08 -33.84
C PHE A 71 -74.23 -9.32 -35.09
N ASP A 72 -73.76 -9.71 -36.29
CA ASP A 72 -74.24 -9.15 -37.55
C ASP A 72 -75.72 -9.51 -37.80
N MET A 73 -76.17 -10.67 -37.31
CA MET A 73 -77.56 -11.11 -37.34
C MET A 73 -78.50 -10.27 -36.45
N ILE A 74 -77.99 -9.73 -35.33
CA ILE A 74 -78.76 -8.93 -34.36
C ILE A 74 -78.81 -7.45 -34.76
N LEU A 75 -77.78 -6.92 -35.41
CA LEU A 75 -77.79 -5.54 -35.94
C LEU A 75 -78.83 -5.35 -37.06
N ARG A 76 -79.18 -6.41 -37.79
CA ARG A 76 -80.21 -6.39 -38.84
C ARG A 76 -81.65 -6.37 -38.32
N SER A 77 -81.90 -6.58 -37.02
CA SER A 77 -83.24 -6.95 -36.53
C SER A 77 -83.92 -6.02 -35.50
N GLY A 78 -83.53 -4.76 -35.26
CA GLY A 78 -84.29 -3.99 -34.25
C GLY A 78 -84.15 -2.47 -34.13
N ALA A 79 -85.17 -1.77 -34.64
CA ALA A 79 -85.97 -0.68 -34.09
C ALA A 79 -85.44 0.31 -32.99
N LYS A 80 -85.90 1.57 -33.15
CA LYS A 80 -85.65 2.81 -32.37
C LYS A 80 -86.41 2.85 -31.02
N THR A 81 -85.85 3.51 -29.98
CA THR A 81 -86.55 4.24 -28.89
C THR A 81 -85.56 5.10 -28.06
N ASP A 82 -86.07 6.23 -27.52
CA ASP A 82 -85.35 7.44 -27.03
C ASP A 82 -84.84 7.44 -25.56
N THR A 83 -84.90 6.33 -24.82
CA THR A 83 -84.28 6.19 -23.47
C THR A 83 -82.74 6.09 -23.50
N LYS A 84 -82.14 6.03 -24.70
CA LYS A 84 -80.72 5.77 -24.98
C LYS A 84 -79.75 6.93 -24.69
N SER A 85 -80.22 8.16 -24.42
CA SER A 85 -79.38 9.38 -24.38
C SER A 85 -78.65 9.63 -23.05
N LYS A 86 -79.35 9.56 -21.90
CA LYS A 86 -78.76 9.79 -20.56
C LYS A 86 -77.82 8.65 -20.12
N GLU A 87 -78.15 7.41 -20.45
CA GLU A 87 -77.27 6.26 -20.22
C GLU A 87 -76.02 6.30 -21.11
N LYS A 88 -76.15 6.71 -22.39
CA LYS A 88 -75.00 6.98 -23.26
C LYS A 88 -74.04 8.00 -22.64
N GLN A 89 -74.56 9.10 -22.09
CA GLN A 89 -73.76 10.14 -21.46
C GLN A 89 -72.97 9.65 -20.25
N LYS A 90 -73.62 8.93 -19.32
CA LYS A 90 -72.95 8.31 -18.16
C LYS A 90 -71.88 7.31 -18.59
N VAL A 91 -72.18 6.50 -19.61
CA VAL A 91 -71.23 5.53 -20.16
C VAL A 91 -70.02 6.27 -20.76
N THR A 92 -70.21 7.35 -21.54
CA THR A 92 -69.10 8.14 -22.08
C THR A 92 -68.25 8.81 -21.00
N GLU A 93 -68.85 9.23 -19.89
CA GLU A 93 -68.15 9.86 -18.78
C GLU A 93 -67.27 8.84 -18.03
N LEU A 94 -67.83 7.66 -17.72
CA LEU A 94 -67.07 6.53 -17.15
C LEU A 94 -65.91 6.10 -18.06
N PHE A 95 -66.13 6.06 -19.39
CA PHE A 95 -65.05 5.78 -20.33
C PHE A 95 -63.94 6.82 -20.31
N LYS A 96 -64.28 8.10 -20.10
CA LYS A 96 -63.31 9.18 -20.01
C LYS A 96 -62.46 9.04 -18.74
N THR A 97 -63.09 8.81 -17.59
CA THR A 97 -62.41 8.58 -16.32
C THR A 97 -61.48 7.37 -16.39
N LEU A 98 -61.98 6.25 -16.92
CA LEU A 98 -61.19 5.03 -17.11
C LEU A 98 -59.98 5.27 -18.02
N LYS A 99 -60.14 6.07 -19.08
CA LYS A 99 -59.04 6.41 -20.00
C LYS A 99 -57.96 7.23 -19.31
N ASP A 100 -58.32 8.12 -18.41
CA ASP A 100 -57.37 8.95 -17.67
C ASP A 100 -56.66 8.16 -16.57
N GLU A 101 -57.35 7.27 -15.85
CA GLU A 101 -56.71 6.32 -14.92
C GLU A 101 -55.72 5.38 -15.63
N ILE A 102 -56.07 4.88 -16.82
CA ILE A 102 -55.16 4.05 -17.63
C ILE A 102 -53.91 4.82 -18.07
N LYS A 103 -54.04 6.13 -18.35
CA LYS A 103 -52.89 6.98 -18.67
C LYS A 103 -52.00 7.15 -17.45
N GLU A 104 -52.56 7.40 -16.27
CA GLU A 104 -51.78 7.49 -15.04
C GLU A 104 -51.05 6.19 -14.73
N PHE A 105 -51.76 5.06 -14.77
CA PHE A 105 -51.17 3.74 -14.57
C PHE A 105 -50.01 3.47 -15.54
N ARG A 106 -50.12 3.92 -16.80
CA ARG A 106 -49.02 3.81 -17.77
C ARG A 106 -47.81 4.64 -17.36
N ARG A 107 -47.99 5.86 -16.85
CA ARG A 107 -46.88 6.70 -16.39
C ARG A 107 -46.19 6.07 -15.19
N GLU A 108 -46.96 5.62 -14.20
CA GLU A 108 -46.42 4.93 -13.02
C GLU A 108 -45.67 3.65 -13.42
N PHE A 109 -46.22 2.86 -14.35
CA PHE A 109 -45.56 1.65 -14.84
C PHE A 109 -44.25 1.96 -15.58
N GLN A 110 -44.17 3.08 -16.31
CA GLN A 110 -42.92 3.52 -16.94
C GLN A 110 -41.86 3.88 -15.90
N VAL A 111 -42.23 4.63 -14.85
CA VAL A 111 -41.31 4.96 -13.73
C VAL A 111 -40.84 3.68 -13.04
N PHE A 112 -41.77 2.78 -12.68
CA PHE A 112 -41.43 1.50 -12.06
C PHE A 112 -40.51 0.64 -12.96
N SER A 113 -40.72 0.67 -14.27
CA SER A 113 -39.83 -0.02 -15.22
C SER A 113 -38.43 0.59 -15.27
N LYS A 114 -38.28 1.88 -15.00
CA LYS A 114 -36.97 2.54 -14.93
C LYS A 114 -36.26 2.19 -13.62
N ASP A 115 -36.95 2.34 -12.49
CA ASP A 115 -36.41 2.00 -11.16
C ASP A 115 -35.98 0.53 -11.08
N THR A 116 -36.75 -0.38 -11.71
CA THR A 116 -36.37 -1.80 -11.73
C THR A 116 -35.13 -2.10 -12.57
N LYS A 117 -34.77 -1.26 -13.53
CA LYS A 117 -33.49 -1.35 -14.25
C LYS A 117 -32.35 -0.81 -13.38
N GLU A 118 -32.52 0.36 -12.78
CA GLU A 118 -31.52 0.98 -11.90
C GLU A 118 -31.17 0.07 -10.70
N ILE A 119 -32.17 -0.58 -10.09
CA ILE A 119 -31.95 -1.59 -9.04
C ILE A 119 -31.13 -2.78 -9.55
N GLY A 120 -31.34 -3.18 -10.81
CA GLY A 120 -30.56 -4.24 -11.45
C GLY A 120 -29.09 -3.86 -11.66
N GLU A 121 -28.84 -2.62 -12.06
CA GLU A 121 -27.50 -2.04 -12.22
C GLU A 121 -26.80 -1.94 -10.86
N LEU A 122 -27.45 -1.34 -9.85
CA LEU A 122 -26.93 -1.27 -8.48
C LEU A 122 -26.58 -2.65 -7.90
N ARG A 123 -27.36 -3.69 -8.23
CA ARG A 123 -27.08 -5.05 -7.79
C ARG A 123 -25.79 -5.59 -8.42
N ASN A 124 -25.50 -5.23 -9.67
CA ASN A 124 -24.25 -5.61 -10.32
C ASN A 124 -23.07 -4.86 -9.71
N ASP A 125 -23.20 -3.55 -9.47
CA ASP A 125 -22.16 -2.74 -8.82
C ASP A 125 -21.82 -3.28 -7.43
N VAL A 126 -22.83 -3.63 -6.63
CA VAL A 126 -22.62 -4.24 -5.30
C VAL A 126 -21.91 -5.59 -5.41
N LYS A 127 -22.19 -6.37 -6.46
CA LYS A 127 -21.50 -7.66 -6.68
C LYS A 127 -20.04 -7.45 -7.06
N GLU A 128 -19.74 -6.46 -7.89
CA GLU A 128 -18.37 -6.08 -8.25
C GLU A 128 -17.61 -5.56 -7.04
N LEU A 129 -18.20 -4.63 -6.27
CA LEU A 129 -17.62 -4.12 -5.02
C LEU A 129 -17.32 -5.23 -4.01
N LYS A 130 -18.21 -6.23 -3.90
CA LYS A 130 -17.96 -7.39 -3.04
C LYS A 130 -16.73 -8.18 -3.49
N GLY A 131 -16.53 -8.32 -4.81
CA GLY A 131 -15.33 -8.92 -5.39
C GLY A 131 -14.08 -8.11 -5.04
N THR A 132 -14.08 -6.81 -5.33
CA THR A 132 -12.93 -5.94 -5.06
C THR A 132 -12.56 -5.89 -3.57
N VAL A 133 -13.55 -5.88 -2.67
CA VAL A 133 -13.33 -5.94 -1.22
C VAL A 133 -12.71 -7.28 -0.80
N GLY A 134 -13.12 -8.39 -1.43
CA GLY A 134 -12.49 -9.70 -1.23
C GLY A 134 -11.03 -9.71 -1.63
N ASP A 135 -10.72 -9.18 -2.81
CA ASP A 135 -9.34 -9.09 -3.33
C ASP A 135 -8.46 -8.19 -2.46
N LEU A 136 -9.00 -7.04 -2.02
CA LEU A 136 -8.31 -6.14 -1.10
C LEU A 136 -8.02 -6.81 0.24
N LYS A 137 -8.97 -7.59 0.78
CA LYS A 137 -8.76 -8.33 2.03
C LYS A 137 -7.60 -9.32 1.91
N MET A 138 -7.53 -10.07 0.80
CA MET A 138 -6.43 -10.99 0.54
C MET A 138 -5.08 -10.27 0.44
N ARG A 139 -5.04 -9.14 -0.29
CA ARG A 139 -3.82 -8.33 -0.42
C ARG A 139 -3.37 -7.74 0.91
N ILE A 140 -4.30 -7.28 1.75
CA ILE A 140 -3.99 -6.76 3.09
C ILE A 140 -3.36 -7.85 3.95
N GLN A 141 -3.95 -9.05 3.98
CA GLN A 141 -3.40 -10.16 4.75
C GLN A 141 -1.97 -10.52 4.30
N GLN A 142 -1.71 -10.56 3.00
CA GLN A 142 -0.36 -10.80 2.47
C GLN A 142 0.64 -9.70 2.86
N VAL A 143 0.19 -8.44 2.92
CA VAL A 143 1.03 -7.33 3.36
C VAL A 143 1.32 -7.45 4.85
N GLU A 144 0.32 -7.77 5.67
CA GLU A 144 0.48 -7.96 7.11
C GLU A 144 1.48 -9.08 7.43
N GLU A 145 1.37 -10.24 6.75
CA GLU A 145 2.32 -11.35 6.90
C GLU A 145 3.75 -10.93 6.51
N ARG A 146 3.91 -10.26 5.37
CA ARG A 146 5.23 -9.77 4.92
C ARG A 146 5.82 -8.70 5.84
N VAL A 147 4.99 -7.85 6.42
CA VAL A 147 5.42 -6.84 7.40
C VAL A 147 5.87 -7.53 8.68
N ALA A 148 5.10 -8.49 9.21
CA ALA A 148 5.49 -9.25 10.39
C ALA A 148 6.83 -9.98 10.21
N GLU A 149 7.03 -10.66 9.07
CA GLU A 149 8.32 -11.28 8.73
C GLU A 149 9.46 -10.25 8.61
N GLY A 150 9.16 -9.08 8.05
CA GLY A 150 10.12 -7.98 7.90
C GLY A 150 10.56 -7.42 9.26
N GLU A 151 9.61 -7.23 10.17
CA GLU A 151 9.85 -6.76 11.53
C GLU A 151 10.70 -7.75 12.34
N GLU A 152 10.41 -9.05 12.25
CA GLU A 152 11.20 -10.09 12.91
C GLU A 152 12.66 -10.09 12.41
N LYS A 153 12.86 -10.07 11.09
CA LYS A 153 14.20 -9.98 10.48
C LYS A 153 14.93 -8.71 10.90
N GLN A 154 14.23 -7.58 10.96
CA GLN A 154 14.80 -6.30 11.39
C GLN A 154 15.21 -6.33 12.87
N GLN A 155 14.41 -6.96 13.74
CA GLN A 155 14.74 -7.13 15.14
C GLN A 155 16.00 -7.99 15.31
N LEU A 156 16.08 -9.14 14.63
CA LEU A 156 17.26 -10.01 14.66
C LEU A 156 18.52 -9.28 14.15
N SER A 157 18.40 -8.56 13.04
CA SER A 157 19.50 -7.78 12.47
C SER A 157 19.98 -6.68 13.44
N THR A 158 19.04 -6.00 14.10
CA THR A 158 19.36 -4.96 15.09
C THR A 158 20.08 -5.54 16.31
N GLN A 159 19.65 -6.72 16.79
CA GLN A 159 20.31 -7.41 17.90
C GLN A 159 21.74 -7.83 17.52
N ALA A 160 21.92 -8.41 16.33
CA ALA A 160 23.23 -8.80 15.82
C ALA A 160 24.15 -7.57 15.69
N LEU A 161 23.65 -6.46 15.13
CA LEU A 161 24.41 -5.22 15.00
C LEU A 161 24.86 -4.68 16.37
N ARG A 162 23.98 -4.66 17.37
CA ARG A 162 24.35 -4.25 18.74
C ARG A 162 25.46 -5.12 19.32
N PHE A 163 25.34 -6.44 19.16
CA PHE A 163 26.37 -7.39 19.59
C PHE A 163 27.72 -7.10 18.91
N PHE A 164 27.73 -6.95 17.58
CA PHE A 164 28.96 -6.66 16.84
C PHE A 164 29.57 -5.31 17.21
N LEU A 165 28.77 -4.28 17.46
CA LEU A 165 29.27 -2.98 17.92
C LEU A 165 29.93 -3.08 19.29
N GLN A 166 29.36 -3.85 20.22
CA GLN A 166 29.95 -4.11 21.52
C GLN A 166 31.26 -4.90 21.41
N GLN A 167 31.29 -5.95 20.59
CA GLN A 167 32.50 -6.72 20.35
C GLN A 167 33.59 -5.87 19.70
N ASN A 168 33.24 -5.05 18.71
CA ASN A 168 34.17 -4.16 18.03
C ASN A 168 34.75 -3.10 18.99
N LYS A 169 33.93 -2.54 19.89
CA LYS A 169 34.42 -1.63 20.93
C LYS A 169 35.42 -2.34 21.86
N LEU A 170 35.08 -3.53 22.35
CA LEU A 170 35.97 -4.32 23.21
C LEU A 170 37.28 -4.67 22.51
N LEU A 171 37.23 -5.05 21.23
CA LEU A 171 38.42 -5.36 20.44
C LEU A 171 39.30 -4.13 20.23
N ARG A 172 38.71 -2.95 19.98
CA ARG A 172 39.46 -1.69 19.90
C ARG A 172 40.15 -1.36 21.20
N GLU A 173 39.43 -1.43 22.33
CA GLU A 173 40.02 -1.19 23.66
C GLU A 173 41.16 -2.17 23.98
N ARG A 174 41.00 -3.46 23.63
CA ARG A 174 42.05 -4.47 23.79
C ARG A 174 43.24 -4.20 22.89
N THR A 175 43.01 -3.80 21.64
CA THR A 175 44.09 -3.50 20.68
C THR A 175 44.86 -2.28 21.14
N ASP A 176 44.18 -1.19 21.50
CA ASP A 176 44.80 0.02 22.06
C ASP A 176 45.64 -0.30 23.31
N TYR A 177 45.13 -1.15 24.20
CA TYR A 177 45.89 -1.59 25.38
C TYR A 177 47.14 -2.39 25.01
N LEU A 178 47.02 -3.37 24.11
CA LEU A 178 48.15 -4.20 23.68
C LEU A 178 49.21 -3.38 22.92
N GLU A 179 48.79 -2.44 22.09
CA GLU A 179 49.70 -1.52 21.41
C GLU A 179 50.46 -0.64 22.39
N ASN A 180 49.76 -0.01 23.34
CA ASN A 180 50.41 0.80 24.37
C ASN A 180 51.34 -0.03 25.26
N LYS A 181 50.97 -1.27 25.57
CA LYS A 181 51.83 -2.21 26.31
C LYS A 181 53.08 -2.59 25.51
N SER A 182 52.95 -2.83 24.20
CA SER A 182 54.08 -3.11 23.30
C SER A 182 55.05 -1.93 23.15
N ARG A 183 54.53 -0.70 23.27
CA ARG A 183 55.30 0.56 23.24
C ARG A 183 55.72 1.07 24.61
N GLN A 184 55.41 0.36 25.70
CA GLN A 184 55.66 0.81 27.07
C GLN A 184 57.13 1.17 27.34
N ASN A 185 58.06 0.43 26.72
CA ASN A 185 59.51 0.61 26.85
C ASN A 185 60.09 1.53 25.77
N ASN A 186 59.25 2.15 24.94
CA ASN A 186 59.68 3.01 23.86
C ASN A 186 59.69 4.48 24.31
N ILE A 187 60.61 5.27 23.77
CA ILE A 187 60.58 6.73 23.77
C ILE A 187 60.63 7.25 22.34
N ARG A 188 60.16 8.47 22.15
CA ARG A 188 60.26 9.21 20.91
C ARG A 188 61.11 10.47 21.11
N ILE A 189 62.09 10.65 20.23
CA ILE A 189 63.02 11.77 20.25
C ILE A 189 62.74 12.66 19.05
N TYR A 190 62.49 13.95 19.28
CA TYR A 190 62.11 14.91 18.26
C TYR A 190 63.24 15.91 17.96
N ARG A 191 63.14 16.55 16.78
CA ARG A 191 64.07 17.61 16.31
C ARG A 191 65.53 17.19 16.18
N ILE A 192 65.78 15.90 15.95
CA ILE A 192 67.11 15.42 15.56
C ILE A 192 67.34 15.72 14.08
N LYS A 193 68.43 16.43 13.77
CA LYS A 193 68.85 16.77 12.40
C LYS A 193 68.77 15.56 11.47
N GLY A 194 68.28 15.78 10.25
CA GLY A 194 68.15 14.74 9.24
C GLY A 194 69.53 14.18 8.87
N GLY A 195 69.63 12.85 8.77
CA GLY A 195 70.91 12.16 8.49
C GLY A 195 71.76 11.83 9.72
N SER A 196 71.49 12.42 10.89
CA SER A 196 72.19 12.05 12.13
C SER A 196 71.90 10.60 12.51
N GLY A 197 72.93 9.88 12.93
CA GLY A 197 72.86 8.45 13.29
C GLY A 197 73.29 7.48 12.20
N GLY A 198 73.36 7.91 10.93
CA GLY A 198 73.89 7.07 9.83
C GLY A 198 73.33 5.64 9.84
N THR A 199 74.23 4.66 9.80
CA THR A 199 73.92 3.21 9.87
C THR A 199 73.67 2.71 11.30
N ASP A 200 74.21 3.39 12.32
CA ASP A 200 74.11 3.00 13.74
C ASP A 200 73.30 4.02 14.54
N ILE A 201 71.97 3.88 14.46
CA ILE A 201 71.03 4.71 15.22
C ILE A 201 71.14 4.43 16.72
N VAL A 202 71.46 3.20 17.12
CA VAL A 202 71.48 2.80 18.53
C VAL A 202 72.64 3.46 19.26
N GLY A 203 73.87 3.33 18.74
CA GLY A 203 75.03 3.98 19.33
C GLY A 203 74.95 5.51 19.26
N PHE A 204 74.34 6.06 18.21
CA PHE A 204 74.04 7.49 18.15
C PHE A 204 73.12 7.96 19.28
N VAL A 205 72.01 7.25 19.51
CA VAL A 205 71.09 7.58 20.59
C VAL A 205 71.76 7.45 21.96
N GLU A 206 72.60 6.43 22.17
CA GLU A 206 73.31 6.28 23.44
C GLU A 206 74.24 7.47 23.70
N ARG A 207 75.01 7.93 22.71
CA ARG A 207 75.84 9.15 22.83
C ARG A 207 75.00 10.39 23.10
N LEU A 208 73.90 10.56 22.36
CA LEU A 208 72.98 11.68 22.54
C LEU A 208 72.40 11.72 23.96
N LEU A 209 72.00 10.58 24.51
CA LEU A 209 71.45 10.51 25.87
C LEU A 209 72.52 10.79 26.93
N LYS A 210 73.76 10.33 26.73
CA LYS A 210 74.90 10.62 27.61
C LYS A 210 75.20 12.12 27.63
N GLU A 211 75.34 12.75 26.46
CA GLU A 211 75.69 14.16 26.33
C GLU A 211 74.54 15.09 26.73
N ALA A 212 73.34 14.87 26.17
CA ALA A 212 72.23 15.80 26.33
C ALA A 212 71.51 15.61 27.68
N CYS A 213 71.34 14.37 28.15
CA CYS A 213 70.64 14.06 29.41
C CYS A 213 71.60 13.85 30.59
N GLY A 214 72.91 13.71 30.38
CA GLY A 214 73.89 13.53 31.47
C GLY A 214 73.83 12.14 32.11
N ILE A 215 73.39 11.13 31.38
CA ILE A 215 73.23 9.77 31.90
C ILE A 215 74.58 9.06 31.80
N ALA A 216 75.25 8.79 32.93
CA ALA A 216 76.55 8.13 32.93
C ALA A 216 76.47 6.60 32.77
N GLU A 217 75.32 6.01 33.13
CA GLU A 217 75.12 4.57 33.09
C GLU A 217 75.02 4.02 31.66
N HIS A 218 75.34 2.74 31.50
CA HIS A 218 75.12 2.04 30.24
C HIS A 218 73.63 1.81 29.98
N LEU A 219 73.18 2.18 28.78
CA LEU A 219 71.79 2.06 28.36
C LEU A 219 71.64 0.88 27.39
N THR A 220 70.96 -0.18 27.82
CA THR A 220 70.63 -1.30 26.93
C THR A 220 69.45 -0.94 26.04
N ILE A 221 69.77 -0.45 24.84
CA ILE A 221 68.83 -0.16 23.77
C ILE A 221 68.71 -1.40 22.87
N VAL A 222 67.49 -1.91 22.71
CA VAL A 222 67.20 -3.09 21.90
C VAL A 222 67.07 -2.71 20.42
N GLN A 223 66.42 -1.59 20.14
CA GLN A 223 66.15 -1.15 18.78
C GLN A 223 66.01 0.37 18.72
N GLY A 224 66.54 0.97 17.66
CA GLY A 224 66.33 2.37 17.33
C GLY A 224 66.04 2.51 15.84
N HIS A 225 64.99 3.23 15.48
CA HIS A 225 64.69 3.52 14.08
C HIS A 225 64.10 4.91 13.91
N ARG A 226 64.30 5.50 12.73
CA ARG A 226 63.61 6.72 12.33
C ARG A 226 62.25 6.39 11.76
N ILE A 227 61.23 7.13 12.16
CA ILE A 227 59.89 6.95 11.62
C ILE A 227 59.86 7.38 10.17
N SER A 228 59.28 6.56 9.29
CA SER A 228 59.05 6.93 7.89
C SER A 228 57.99 8.03 7.82
N ALA A 229 58.28 9.10 7.08
CA ALA A 229 57.34 10.20 6.94
C ALA A 229 56.19 9.79 6.00
N THR A 230 54.94 9.99 6.43
CA THR A 230 53.86 10.29 5.49
C THR A 230 54.18 11.64 4.88
N LYS A 231 54.43 11.70 3.56
CA LYS A 231 54.59 12.99 2.86
C LYS A 231 53.28 13.76 2.95
N ILE A 232 53.23 14.78 3.80
CA ILE A 232 52.15 15.77 3.76
C ILE A 232 52.53 16.78 2.68
N PRO A 233 51.75 16.92 1.59
CA PRO A 233 52.00 17.94 0.58
C PRO A 233 51.95 19.35 1.22
N ASN A 234 52.88 20.23 0.86
CA ASN A 234 52.99 21.64 1.28
C ASN A 234 53.53 21.99 2.68
N GLU A 235 54.01 21.02 3.48
CA GLU A 235 54.72 21.34 4.72
C GLU A 235 56.25 21.33 4.55
N LYS A 236 56.94 22.29 5.21
CA LYS A 236 58.40 22.24 5.33
C LYS A 236 58.80 20.90 5.95
N PRO A 237 59.78 20.17 5.39
CA PRO A 237 60.15 18.86 5.90
C PRO A 237 60.67 19.00 7.34
N GLN A 238 59.86 18.58 8.31
CA GLN A 238 60.30 18.53 9.70
C GLN A 238 61.32 17.39 9.90
N PRO A 239 62.33 17.56 10.77
CA PRO A 239 63.26 16.48 11.08
C PRO A 239 62.52 15.29 11.69
N ARG A 240 62.65 14.11 11.07
CA ARG A 240 61.93 12.88 11.48
C ARG A 240 62.33 12.46 12.89
N SER A 241 61.34 12.12 13.71
CA SER A 241 61.58 11.60 15.06
C SER A 241 62.22 10.22 15.03
N ILE A 242 63.00 9.93 16.06
CA ILE A 242 63.60 8.61 16.32
C ILE A 242 62.75 7.91 17.40
N VAL A 243 62.36 6.66 17.16
CA VAL A 243 61.76 5.80 18.18
C VAL A 243 62.81 4.82 18.66
N VAL A 244 62.92 4.70 19.98
CA VAL A 244 63.94 3.89 20.63
C VAL A 244 63.27 3.01 21.66
N ARG A 245 63.57 1.71 21.61
CA ARG A 245 63.09 0.70 22.57
C ARG A 245 64.21 0.31 23.52
N PHE A 246 63.96 0.46 24.82
CA PHE A 246 64.84 -0.02 25.87
C PHE A 246 64.51 -1.46 26.27
N LEU A 247 65.49 -2.15 26.85
CA LEU A 247 65.29 -3.51 27.36
C LEU A 247 64.26 -3.54 28.50
N THR A 248 64.31 -2.57 29.41
CA THR A 248 63.43 -2.52 30.60
C THR A 248 62.68 -1.20 30.71
N TRP A 249 61.48 -1.25 31.28
CA TRP A 249 60.67 -0.06 31.55
C TRP A 249 61.37 0.92 32.51
N ASN A 250 62.05 0.40 33.53
CA ASN A 250 62.80 1.21 34.49
C ASN A 250 63.88 2.06 33.80
N MET A 251 64.61 1.48 32.84
CA MET A 251 65.62 2.19 32.06
C MET A 251 64.99 3.38 31.31
N LYS A 252 63.90 3.11 30.61
CA LYS A 252 63.12 4.13 29.88
C LYS A 252 62.62 5.24 30.80
N GLN A 253 62.10 4.91 31.98
CA GLN A 253 61.63 5.92 32.94
C GLN A 253 62.75 6.80 33.47
N ARG A 254 63.92 6.24 33.79
CA ARG A 254 65.08 7.03 34.23
C ARG A 254 65.54 8.02 33.16
N VAL A 255 65.55 7.59 31.89
CA VAL A 255 65.86 8.48 30.76
C VAL A 255 64.87 9.63 30.68
N LEU A 256 63.56 9.34 30.76
CA LEU A 256 62.52 10.38 30.73
C LEU A 256 62.60 11.31 31.93
N GLN A 257 62.86 10.81 33.14
CA GLN A 257 63.03 11.62 34.34
C GLN A 257 64.26 12.52 34.25
N ALA A 258 65.39 12.01 33.75
CA ALA A 258 66.60 12.81 33.53
C ALA A 258 66.36 13.92 32.49
N ALA A 259 65.59 13.63 31.44
CA ALA A 259 65.17 14.63 30.46
C ALA A 259 64.24 15.68 31.10
N LEU A 260 63.19 15.26 31.82
CA LEU A 260 62.23 16.17 32.47
C LEU A 260 62.87 17.05 33.56
N GLY A 261 63.92 16.56 34.22
CA GLY A 261 64.68 17.33 35.22
C GLY A 261 65.45 18.52 34.65
N LYS A 262 65.67 18.56 33.33
CA LYS A 262 66.35 19.67 32.65
C LYS A 262 65.34 20.63 32.03
N ARG A 263 65.49 21.94 32.29
CA ARG A 263 64.63 22.98 31.68
C ARG A 263 64.74 23.02 30.16
N GLU A 264 65.94 22.79 29.65
CA GLU A 264 66.23 22.76 28.23
C GLU A 264 67.28 21.70 27.94
N ILE A 265 67.02 20.89 26.91
CA ILE A 265 67.94 19.85 26.45
C ILE A 265 68.38 20.22 25.04
N THR A 266 69.69 20.38 24.87
CA THR A 266 70.31 20.71 23.59
C THR A 266 71.31 19.63 23.19
N TYR A 267 71.43 19.39 21.89
CA TYR A 267 72.40 18.50 21.29
C TYR A 267 72.89 19.14 19.98
N GLU A 268 74.21 19.25 19.81
CA GLU A 268 74.82 19.94 18.65
C GLU A 268 74.21 21.34 18.39
N GLY A 269 73.94 22.09 19.45
CA GLY A 269 73.33 23.44 19.37
C GLY A 269 71.84 23.47 19.03
N ASN A 270 71.17 22.32 18.88
CA ASN A 270 69.74 22.24 18.59
C ASN A 270 68.95 21.75 19.81
N ARG A 271 67.76 22.31 20.04
CA ARG A 271 66.87 21.85 21.10
C ARG A 271 66.22 20.50 20.74
N VAL A 272 66.33 19.54 21.64
CA VAL A 272 65.80 18.17 21.51
C VAL A 272 64.68 17.95 22.52
N TYR A 273 63.66 17.18 22.13
CA TYR A 273 62.56 16.81 23.00
C TYR A 273 62.41 15.30 23.09
N PHE A 274 62.05 14.82 24.27
CA PHE A 274 61.83 13.40 24.57
C PHE A 274 60.41 13.23 25.07
N ASP A 275 59.71 12.24 24.54
CA ASP A 275 58.37 11.90 24.97
C ASP A 275 58.19 10.38 25.02
N GLN A 276 57.17 9.93 25.75
CA GLN A 276 56.75 8.54 25.69
C GLN A 276 56.06 8.26 24.35
N ASP A 277 56.36 7.10 23.76
CA ASP A 277 55.73 6.64 22.53
C ASP A 277 54.34 6.05 22.84
N PHE A 278 53.30 6.88 22.71
CA PHE A 278 51.92 6.46 22.84
C PHE A 278 51.30 6.12 21.49
N THR A 279 50.32 5.22 21.47
CA THR A 279 49.46 5.07 20.29
C THR A 279 48.48 6.23 20.17
N THR A 280 48.13 6.60 18.93
CA THR A 280 47.02 7.54 18.71
C THR A 280 45.75 6.71 18.81
N LYS A 281 44.79 7.10 19.66
CA LYS A 281 43.51 6.36 19.76
C LYS A 281 42.90 6.20 18.37
N SER A 282 42.54 4.96 18.04
CA SER A 282 41.98 4.56 16.74
C SER A 282 40.46 4.70 16.67
#